data_AF-A0A357D792-F1
#
_entry.id   AF-A0A357D792-F1
#
_cell.length_a   1.000
_cell.length_b   1.000
_cell.length_c   1.000
_cell.angle_alpha   90.00
_cell.angle_beta   90.00
_cell.angle_gamma   90.00
#
_symmetry.space_group_name_H-M   'P 1'
#
loop_
_entity.id
_entity.type
_entity.pdbx_description
1 polymer ?
#
loop_
_entity_poly.entity_id
_entity_poly.type
_entity_poly.pdbx_seq_one_letter_code
_entity_poly.pdbx_strand_id
1 'polypeptide(L)' 'MRTLRSEHGCPWDREQSHWTLRPYLLEEAYEVLEAIEEGSPAHLR' A
#
# COMPACT_ATOMS: atom_id res chain seq x y z
N MET A 1 -4.47 -9.70 -4.72
CA MET A 1 -5.68 -9.34 -3.94
C MET A 1 -6.56 -10.55 -3.60
N ARG A 2 -7.23 -11.22 -4.55
CA ARG A 2 -8.17 -12.33 -4.24
C ARG A 2 -7.53 -13.46 -3.41
N THR A 3 -6.29 -13.84 -3.71
CA THR A 3 -5.56 -14.86 -2.95
C THR A 3 -5.20 -14.40 -1.53
N LEU A 4 -4.69 -13.18 -1.38
CA LEU A 4 -4.32 -12.58 -0.08
C LEU A 4 -5.52 -12.45 0.87
N ARG A 5 -6.70 -12.19 0.30
CA ARG A 5 -7.97 -12.02 1.03
C ARG A 5 -8.84 -13.28 1.02
N SER A 6 -8.31 -14.41 0.56
CA SER A 6 -9.02 -15.70 0.56
C SER A 6 -9.18 -16.23 1.98
N GLU A 7 -9.97 -17.31 2.16
CA GLU A 7 -10.15 -17.95 3.47
C GLU A 7 -8.82 -18.38 4.12
N HIS A 8 -7.87 -18.85 3.30
CA HIS A 8 -6.52 -19.25 3.72
C HIS A 8 -5.48 -18.11 3.57
N GLY A 9 -5.94 -16.90 3.25
CA GLY A 9 -5.09 -15.71 3.13
C GLY A 9 -4.71 -15.12 4.49
N CYS A 10 -3.94 -14.02 4.46
CA CYS A 10 -3.53 -13.33 5.68
C CYS A 10 -4.76 -12.76 6.42
N PRO A 11 -4.93 -13.00 7.72
CA PRO A 11 -6.05 -12.45 8.49
C PRO A 11 -6.13 -10.92 8.40
N TRP A 12 -4.99 -10.24 8.45
CA TRP A 12 -4.94 -8.78 8.36
C TRP A 12 -5.51 -8.26 7.02
N ASP A 13 -5.12 -8.87 5.89
CA ASP A 13 -5.59 -8.48 4.55
C ASP A 13 -7.11 -8.65 4.41
N ARG A 14 -7.66 -9.68 5.06
CA ARG A 14 -9.09 -9.99 5.06
C ARG A 14 -9.88 -8.94 5.84
N GLU A 15 -9.31 -8.39 6.90
CA GLU A 15 -9.94 -7.36 7.76
C GLU A 15 -9.91 -5.95 7.16
N GLN A 16 -9.04 -5.69 6.17
CA GLN A 16 -8.90 -4.35 5.62
C GLN A 16 -10.16 -3.83 4.89
N SER A 17 -10.30 -2.52 4.81
CA SER A 17 -11.25 -1.82 3.94
C SER A 17 -10.60 -0.53 3.43
N HIS A 18 -11.23 0.17 2.49
CA HIS A 18 -10.72 1.48 2.08
C HIS A 18 -10.61 2.47 3.25
N TRP A 19 -11.44 2.31 4.28
CA TRP A 19 -11.39 3.17 5.47
C TRP A 19 -10.18 2.86 6.36
N THR A 20 -9.87 1.58 6.58
CA THR A 20 -8.70 1.18 7.40
C THR A 20 -7.39 1.43 6.66
N LEU A 21 -7.41 1.36 5.33
CA LEU A 21 -6.23 1.60 4.48
C LEU A 21 -5.97 3.08 4.18
N ARG A 22 -6.92 3.97 4.45
CA ARG A 22 -6.80 5.42 4.16
C ARG A 22 -5.51 6.07 4.68
N PRO A 23 -5.08 5.89 5.95
CA PRO A 23 -3.85 6.53 6.42
C PRO A 23 -2.61 6.02 5.67
N TYR A 24 -2.51 4.72 5.44
CA TYR A 24 -1.39 4.12 4.69
C TYR A 24 -1.36 4.60 3.24
N LEU A 25 -2.51 4.72 2.59
CA LEU A 25 -2.56 5.27 1.23
C LEU A 25 -2.02 6.71 1.17
N LEU A 26 -2.25 7.51 2.22
CA LEU A 26 -1.73 8.87 2.28
C LEU A 26 -0.21 8.87 2.46
N GLU A 27 0.32 8.01 3.34
CA GLU A 27 1.76 7.84 3.57
C GLU A 27 2.47 7.44 2.27
N GLU A 28 1.99 6.39 1.59
CA GLU A 28 2.56 5.92 0.31
C GLU A 28 2.51 7.00 -0.78
N ALA A 29 1.48 7.85 -0.79
CA ALA A 29 1.42 8.97 -1.73
C ALA A 29 2.54 9.99 -1.49
N TYR A 30 2.90 10.25 -0.23
CA TYR A 30 4.04 11.11 0.10
C TYR A 30 5.37 10.43 -0.22
N GLU A 31 5.52 9.12 0.02
CA GLU A 31 6.73 8.38 -0.35
C GLU A 31 6.96 8.41 -1.88
N VAL A 32 5.90 8.32 -2.67
CA VAL A 32 5.99 8.47 -4.13
C VAL A 32 6.43 9.88 -4.52
N LEU A 33 5.89 10.92 -3.88
CA LEU A 33 6.31 12.30 -4.13
C LEU A 33 7.79 12.51 -3.79
N GLU A 34 8.22 12.01 -2.63
CA GLU A 34 9.62 12.05 -2.20
C GLU A 34 10.52 11.35 -3.22
N ALA A 35 10.17 10.13 -3.65
CA ALA A 35 10.93 9.39 -4.65
C ALA A 35 11.06 10.12 -6.00
N ILE A 36 10.02 10.88 -6.40
CA ILE A 36 10.05 11.75 -7.59
C ILE A 36 11.00 12.93 -7.36
N GLU A 37 10.91 13.60 -6.22
CA GLU A 37 11.73 14.76 -5.86
C GLU A 37 13.23 14.40 -5.76
N GLU A 38 13.54 13.23 -5.21
CA GLU A 38 14.91 12.71 -5.10
C GLU A 38 15.47 12.19 -6.42
N GLY A 39 14.63 12.04 -7.45
CA GLY A 39 15.03 11.44 -8.73
C GLY A 39 15.50 9.99 -8.55
N SER A 40 14.86 9.24 -7.66
CA SER A 40 15.18 7.84 -7.35
C SER A 40 14.21 6.87 -8.04
N PRO A 41 14.40 6.56 -9.34
CA PRO A 41 13.55 5.60 -10.05
C PRO A 41 13.71 4.16 -9.55
N ALA A 42 14.58 3.90 -8.57
CA ALA A 42 14.62 2.63 -7.86
C ALA A 42 13.47 2.49 -6.86
N HIS A 43 13.02 3.60 -6.25
CA HIS A 43 11.91 3.62 -5.29
C HIS A 43 10.53 3.62 -5.96
N LEU A 44 10.46 3.76 -7.29
CA LEU A 44 9.22 3.79 -8.07
C LEU A 44 8.93 2.48 -8.84
N ARG A 45 9.62 1.38 -8.52
CA ARG A 45 9.57 0.10 -9.26
C ARG A 45 8.72 -0.96 -8.60
#